data_AF-A0A3L7X8L4-F1
#
_entry.id   AF-A0A3L7X8L4-F1
#
_cell.length_a   1.000
_cell.length_b   1.000
_cell.length_c   1.000
_cell.angle_alpha   90.00
_cell.angle_beta   90.00
_cell.angle_gamma   90.00
#
_symmetry.space_group_name_H-M   'P 1'
#
loop_
_entity.id
_entity.type
_entity.pdbx_description
1 polymer ?
#
loop_
_entity_poly.entity_id
_entity_poly.type
_entity_poly.pdbx_seq_one_letter_code
_entity_poly.pdbx_strand_id
1 'polypeptide(L)' 'MTNISPFLDGRQCTHCGFGVLRAYTATHASWHGNHFVLVPNLPAWKCFYCGYVEHDSPTLRRVATVL' A
#
# COMPACT_ATOMS: atom_id res chain seq x y z
N MET A 1 -9.23 -8.94 -20.70
CA MET A 1 -7.92 -8.40 -21.11
C MET A 1 -7.00 -8.42 -19.91
N THR A 2 -6.13 -9.42 -19.92
CA THR A 2 -4.89 -9.65 -19.16
C THR A 2 -4.76 -9.03 -17.76
N ASN A 3 -5.11 -9.86 -16.77
CA ASN A 3 -4.62 -9.82 -15.40
C ASN A 3 -3.13 -10.21 -15.40
N ILE A 4 -2.23 -9.22 -15.50
CA ILE A 4 -0.78 -9.40 -15.42
C ILE A 4 -0.32 -8.66 -14.16
N SER A 5 -0.12 -9.41 -13.07
CA SER A 5 0.58 -9.03 -11.84
C SER A 5 0.32 -7.59 -11.28
N PRO A 6 -0.32 -7.43 -10.12
CA PRO A 6 -0.47 -6.11 -9.47
C PRO A 6 0.87 -5.42 -9.10
N PHE A 7 2.01 -6.08 -9.33
CA PHE A 7 3.33 -5.62 -8.93
C PHE A 7 4.17 -4.95 -10.04
N LEU A 8 3.67 -4.84 -11.28
CA LEU A 8 4.45 -4.32 -12.42
C LEU A 8 4.15 -2.87 -12.85
N ASP A 9 3.19 -2.19 -12.24
CA ASP A 9 2.84 -0.84 -12.69
C ASP A 9 3.67 0.24 -11.97
N GLY A 10 4.75 0.65 -12.64
CA GLY A 10 5.60 1.80 -12.31
C GLY A 10 4.91 3.14 -12.52
N ARG A 11 3.75 3.33 -11.88
CA ARG A 11 2.97 4.58 -11.97
C ARG A 11 3.77 5.74 -11.38
N GLN A 12 3.65 6.92 -11.98
CA GLN A 12 4.24 8.14 -11.44
C GLN A 12 3.66 8.45 -10.07
N CYS A 13 4.51 8.80 -9.12
CA CYS A 13 4.08 9.13 -7.77
C CYS A 13 3.33 10.46 -7.78
N THR A 14 2.05 10.44 -7.39
CA THR A 14 1.20 11.63 -7.31
C THR A 14 1.60 12.58 -6.18
N HIS A 15 2.36 12.10 -5.19
CA HIS A 15 2.81 12.92 -4.05
C HIS A 15 4.00 13.82 -4.40
N CYS A 16 4.99 13.31 -5.15
CA CYS A 16 6.18 14.09 -5.49
C CYS A 16 6.25 14.50 -6.96
N GLY A 17 5.43 13.90 -7.84
CA GLY A 17 5.42 14.17 -9.26
C GLY A 17 6.69 13.76 -10.01
N PHE A 18 7.69 13.17 -9.34
CA PHE A 18 8.99 12.85 -9.93
C PHE A 18 9.30 11.35 -9.91
N GLY A 19 9.19 10.73 -8.73
CA GLY A 19 9.49 9.31 -8.58
C GLY A 19 8.41 8.39 -9.13
N VAL A 20 8.72 7.11 -9.21
CA VAL A 20 7.77 6.04 -9.56
C VAL A 20 7.43 5.21 -8.34
N LEU A 21 6.16 4.80 -8.24
CA LEU A 21 5.67 3.83 -7.29
C LEU A 21 6.11 2.43 -7.72
N ARG A 22 6.66 1.65 -6.79
CA ARG A 22 7.07 0.26 -7.03
C ARG A 22 6.53 -0.64 -5.93
N ALA A 23 6.29 -1.90 -6.27
CA ALA A 23 5.83 -2.92 -5.33
C ALA A 23 6.72 -2.96 -4.08
N TYR A 24 6.07 -2.98 -2.92
CA TYR A 24 6.68 -2.98 -1.61
C TYR A 24 5.78 -3.70 -0.60
N THR A 25 6.33 -4.11 0.53
CA THR A 25 5.57 -4.65 1.66
C THR A 25 5.66 -3.69 2.83
N ALA A 26 4.51 -3.22 3.32
CA ALA A 26 4.43 -2.27 4.41
C ALA A 26 3.66 -2.85 5.60
N THR A 27 3.90 -2.30 6.78
CA THR A 27 3.04 -2.54 7.95
C THR A 27 1.92 -1.52 7.94
N HIS A 28 0.67 -1.99 7.94
CA HIS A 28 -0.47 -1.10 8.16
C HIS A 28 -0.69 -0.93 9.66
N ALA A 29 -0.73 0.31 10.10
CA ALA A 29 -0.97 0.68 11.48
C ALA A 29 -2.25 1.51 11.55
N SER A 30 -3.23 1.05 12.30
CA SER A 30 -4.50 1.74 12.45
C SER A 30 -5.06 1.57 13.86
N TRP A 31 -5.89 2.54 14.27
CA TRP A 31 -6.67 2.45 15.49
C TRP A 31 -8.01 1.80 15.18
N HIS A 32 -8.36 0.76 15.93
CA HIS A 32 -9.69 0.15 15.95
C HIS A 32 -10.28 0.33 17.37
N GLY A 33 -11.08 1.39 17.53
CA GLY A 33 -11.53 1.85 18.85
C GLY A 33 -10.35 2.22 19.74
N ASN A 34 -10.22 1.57 20.89
CA ASN A 34 -9.12 1.78 21.83
C ASN A 34 -7.92 0.85 21.60
N HIS A 35 -7.97 0.00 20.58
CA HIS A 35 -6.87 -0.91 20.25
C HIS A 35 -6.05 -0.35 19.09
N PHE A 36 -4.74 -0.35 19.26
CA PHE A 36 -3.80 -0.07 18.18
C PHE A 36 -3.43 -1.38 17.50
N VAL A 37 -3.78 -1.51 16.22
CA VAL A 37 -3.56 -2.73 15.45
C VAL A 37 -2.43 -2.52 14.46
N LEU A 38 -1.52 -3.50 14.41
CA LEU A 38 -0.42 -3.57 13.45
C LEU A 38 -0.59 -4.82 12.60
N VAL A 39 -0.74 -4.62 11.29
CA VAL A 39 -0.82 -5.72 10.33
C VAL A 39 0.43 -5.67 9.44
N PRO A 40 1.41 -6.56 9.68
CA PRO A 40 2.65 -6.57 8.91
C PRO A 40 2.47 -7.22 7.54
N ASN A 41 3.47 -7.06 6.67
CA ASN A 41 3.60 -7.74 5.37
C ASN A 41 2.43 -7.50 4.40
N LEU A 42 1.78 -6.34 4.47
CA LEU A 42 0.72 -6.00 3.53
C LEU A 42 1.28 -5.47 2.21
N PRO A 43 0.71 -5.89 1.07
CA PRO A 43 1.08 -5.37 -0.24
C PRO A 43 0.80 -3.87 -0.33
N ALA A 44 1.79 -3.14 -0.80
CA ALA A 44 1.75 -1.69 -0.97
C ALA A 44 2.62 -1.26 -2.16
N TRP A 45 2.56 0.01 -2.51
CA TRP A 45 3.50 0.64 -3.43
C TRP A 45 4.26 1.75 -2.71
N LYS A 46 5.58 1.75 -2.85
CA LYS A 46 6.45 2.78 -2.28
C LYS A 46 7.13 3.57 -3.38
N CYS A 47 7.13 4.90 -3.25
CA CYS A 47 7.99 5.76 -4.04
C CYS A 47 9.38 5.76 -3.40
N PHE A 48 10.37 5.23 -4.11
CA PHE A 48 11.75 5.20 -3.61
C PHE A 48 12.45 6.57 -3.64
N TYR A 49 11.81 7.58 -4.26
CA TYR A 49 12.31 8.94 -4.28
C TYR A 49 11.86 9.73 -3.03
N CYS A 50 10.55 9.86 -2.80
CA CYS A 50 10.01 10.65 -1.67
C CYS A 50 9.60 9.81 -0.45
N GLY A 51 9.58 8.48 -0.55
CA GLY A 51 9.16 7.60 0.53
C GLY A 51 7.65 7.42 0.70
N TYR A 52 6.82 8.06 -0.12
CA TYR A 52 5.36 7.91 -0.07
C TYR A 52 4.95 6.44 -0.25
N VAL A 53 4.02 5.97 0.59
CA VAL A 53 3.49 4.61 0.57
C VAL A 53 1.99 4.67 0.26
N GLU A 54 1.60 4.02 -0.83
CA GLU A 54 0.21 3.79 -1.20
C GLU A 54 -0.17 2.36 -0.80
N HIS A 55 -1.14 2.21 0.08
CA HIS A 55 -1.66 0.89 0.44
C HIS A 55 -2.70 0.42 -0.58
N ASP A 56 -2.73 -0.89 -0.85
CA ASP A 56 -3.77 -1.50 -1.67
C ASP A 56 -5.14 -1.40 -1.01
N SER A 57 -5.99 -0.51 -1.53
CA SER A 57 -7.30 -0.24 -0.94
C SER A 57 -8.23 -1.47 -0.87
N PRO A 58 -8.27 -2.40 -1.85
CA PRO A 58 -8.97 -3.68 -1.70
C PRO A 58 -8.43 -4.53 -0.55
N THR A 59 -7.10 -4.64 -0.41
CA THR A 59 -6.49 -5.41 0.67
C THR A 59 -6.79 -4.79 2.04
N LEU A 60 -6.70 -3.46 2.18
CA LEU A 60 -7.05 -2.78 3.42
C LEU A 60 -8.52 -2.98 3.81
N ARG A 61 -9.45 -2.97 2.85
CA ARG A 61 -10.88 -3.25 3.13
C ARG A 61 -11.10 -4.65 3.70
N ARG A 62 -10.36 -5.65 3.21
CA ARG A 62 -10.41 -7.01 3.75
C ARG A 62 -9.87 -7.08 5.17
N VAL A 63 -8.74 -6.41 5.42
CA VAL A 63 -8.16 -6.30 6.78
C VAL A 63 -9.18 -5.67 7.73
N ALA A 64 -9.78 -4.54 7.35
CA ALA A 64 -10.80 -3.86 8.15
C ALA A 64 -12.09 -4.67 8.37
N THR A 65 -12.35 -5.71 7.57
CA THR A 65 -13.51 -6.60 7.74
C THR A 65 -13.27 -7.67 8.81
N VAL A 66 -11.99 -8.03 9.04
CA VAL A 66 -11.59 -9.09 9.99
C VAL A 66 -11.18 -8.50 11.35
N LEU A 67 -10.88 -7.19 11.40
CA LEU A 67 -10.58 -6.43 12.62
C LEU A 67 -11.86 -5.87 13.27
#